data_AF-A0A355ZZX5-F1
#
_entry.id   AF-A0A355ZZX5-F1
#
_cell.length_a   1.000
_cell.length_b   1.000
_cell.length_c   1.000
_cell.angle_alpha   90.00
_cell.angle_beta   90.00
_cell.angle_gamma   90.00
#
_symmetry.space_group_name_H-M   'P 1'
#
loop_
_entity.id
_entity.type
_entity.pdbx_description
1 polymer ?
#
loop_
_entity_poly.entity_id
_entity_poly.type
_entity_poly.pdbx_seq_one_letter_code
_entity_poly.pdbx_strand_id
1 'polypeptide(L)' 'MMAKVFIAFVRLYQLTFSGWVGWQCRYIPTCSNYAIEAFERFGALKGLW' A
#
# COMPACT_ATOMS: atom_id res chain seq x y z
N MET A 1 15.97 -3.87 0.27
CA MET A 1 15.33 -5.19 0.28
C MET A 1 14.00 -5.22 1.04
N MET A 2 13.87 -4.62 2.23
CA MET A 2 12.62 -4.70 3.04
C MET A 2 11.40 -3.96 2.49
N ALA A 3 11.56 -2.82 1.81
CA ALA A 3 10.41 -2.04 1.29
C ALA A 3 9.56 -2.83 0.28
N LYS A 4 10.22 -3.65 -0.56
CA LYS A 4 9.54 -4.53 -1.52
C LYS A 4 8.68 -5.60 -0.85
N VAL A 5 9.07 -6.07 0.34
CA VAL A 5 8.29 -7.06 1.11
C VAL A 5 6.99 -6.42 1.61
N PHE A 6 7.06 -5.21 2.16
CA PHE A 6 5.87 -4.46 2.59
C PHE A 6 4.95 -4.12 1.42
N ILE A 7 5.50 -3.67 0.31
CA ILE A 7 4.73 -3.41 -0.92
C ILE A 7 4.04 -4.69 -1.42
N ALA A 8 4.72 -5.84 -1.34
CA ALA A 8 4.13 -7.13 -1.71
C ALA A 8 2.98 -7.52 -0.77
N PHE A 9 3.10 -7.30 0.55
CA PHE A 9 2.00 -7.51 1.49
C PHE A 9 0.81 -6.59 1.21
N VAL A 10 1.03 -5.31 0.93
CA VAL A 10 -0.04 -4.36 0.59
C VAL A 10 -0.73 -4.76 -0.72
N ARG A 11 0.01 -5.23 -1.73
CA ARG A 11 -0.58 -5.75 -2.97
C ARG A 11 -1.33 -7.06 -2.78
N LEU A 12 -0.82 -7.96 -1.93
CA LEU A 12 -1.51 -9.20 -1.60
C LEU A 12 -2.84 -8.89 -0.90
N TYR A 13 -2.81 -7.97 0.07
CA TYR A 13 -4.00 -7.45 0.72
C TYR A 13 -4.97 -6.81 -0.28
N GLN A 14 -4.49 -5.98 -1.21
CA GLN A 14 -5.33 -5.45 -2.27
C GLN A 14 -5.94 -6.57 -3.11
N LEU A 15 -5.21 -7.60 -3.52
CA LEU A 15 -5.77 -8.71 -4.30
C LEU A 15 -6.83 -9.52 -3.53
N THR A 16 -6.61 -9.77 -2.24
CA THR A 16 -7.54 -10.57 -1.42
C THR A 16 -8.74 -9.76 -0.93
N PHE A 17 -8.56 -8.48 -0.59
CA PHE A 17 -9.60 -7.59 -0.07
C PHE A 17 -10.26 -6.69 -1.12
N SER A 18 -9.69 -6.48 -2.32
CA SER A 18 -10.28 -5.60 -3.35
C SER A 18 -11.63 -6.11 -3.84
N GLY A 19 -11.84 -7.43 -3.84
CA GLY A 19 -13.14 -8.03 -4.14
C GLY A 19 -14.20 -7.79 -3.06
N TRP A 20 -13.78 -7.44 -1.84
CA TRP A 20 -14.66 -7.34 -0.67
C TRP A 20 -14.91 -5.91 -0.19
N VAL A 21 -13.90 -5.03 -0.27
CA VAL A 21 -14.00 -3.65 0.21
C VAL A 21 -14.72 -2.74 -0.78
N GLY A 22 -14.84 -3.16 -2.04
CA GLY A 22 -15.33 -2.30 -3.12
C GLY A 22 -14.38 -1.14 -3.37
N TRP A 23 -14.39 -0.60 -4.59
CA TRP A 23 -13.57 0.55 -4.97
C TRP A 23 -14.13 1.86 -4.37
N GLN A 24 -14.43 1.88 -3.07
CA GLN A 24 -15.06 3.01 -2.37
C GLN A 24 -14.06 4.04 -1.85
N CYS A 25 -12.82 4.05 -2.34
CA CYS A 25 -11.86 5.07 -1.92
C CYS A 25 -12.34 6.46 -2.35
N ARG A 26 -12.84 7.22 -1.38
CA ARG A 26 -13.27 8.62 -1.55
C ARG A 26 -12.10 9.56 -1.89
N TYR A 27 -10.87 9.16 -1.54
CA TYR A 27 -9.66 9.93 -1.77
C TYR A 27 -8.75 9.18 -2.75
N ILE A 28 -8.25 9.91 -3.76
CA ILE A 28 -7.30 9.43 -4.74
C ILE A 28 -6.01 10.25 -4.54
N PRO A 29 -4.82 9.61 -4.43
CA PRO A 29 -4.59 8.17 -4.45
C PRO A 29 -5.15 7.46 -3.20
N THR A 30 -5.44 6.16 -3.32
CA THR A 30 -5.94 5.36 -2.20
C THR A 30 -4.91 5.28 -1.08
N CYS A 31 -5.35 5.07 0.17
CA CYS A 31 -4.46 4.92 1.32
C CYS A 31 -3.38 3.84 1.12
N SER A 32 -3.73 2.73 0.45
CA SER A 32 -2.76 1.67 0.11
C SER A 32 -1.79 2.09 -0.99
N ASN A 33 -2.21 2.91 -1.95
CA ASN A 33 -1.31 3.45 -2.97
C ASN A 33 -0.37 4.53 -2.40
N TYR A 34 -0.86 5.35 -1.48
CA TYR A 34 -0.02 6.30 -0.72
C TYR A 34 1.03 5.56 0.12
N ALA A 35 0.65 4.46 0.77
CA ALA A 35 1.61 3.63 1.50
C ALA A 35 2.71 3.08 0.59
N ILE A 36 2.37 2.59 -0.60
CA ILE A 36 3.35 2.12 -1.59
C ILE A 36 4.28 3.26 -2.00
N GLU A 37 3.74 4.44 -2.33
CA GLU A 37 4.54 5.61 -2.72
C GLU A 37 5.46 6.06 -1.57
N ALA A 38 5.00 6.02 -0.32
CA ALA A 38 5.81 6.31 0.86
C ALA A 38 6.95 5.29 1.04
N PHE A 39 6.68 4.01 0.84
CA PHE A 39 7.69 2.96 0.89
C PHE A 39 8.72 3.08 -0.25
N GLU A 40 8.31 3.53 -1.43
CA GLU A 40 9.21 3.77 -2.58
C GLU A 40 10.06 5.03 -2.40
N ARG A 41 9.49 6.13 -1.90
CA ARG A 41 10.22 7.41 -1.69
C ARG A 41 11.14 7.39 -0.48
N PHE A 42 10.68 6.85 0.65
CA PHE A 42 11.36 7.01 1.94
C PHE A 42 12.00 5.71 2.44
N GLY A 43 11.70 4.56 1.82
CA GLY A 43 12.13 3.24 2.27
C GLY A 43 11.31 2.70 3.45
N ALA A 44 11.46 1.42 3.76
CA ALA A 44 10.61 0.71 4.73
C ALA A 44 10.59 1.32 6.15
N LEU A 45 11.69 1.92 6.59
CA LEU A 45 11.83 2.45 7.95
C LEU A 45 11.18 3.83 8.13
N LYS A 46 11.17 4.67 7.09
CA LYS A 46 10.52 5.99 7.13
C LYS A 46 9.09 5.97 6.59
N GLY A 47 8.74 5.02 5.72
CA GLY A 47 7.37 4.87 5.23
C GLY A 47 6.41 4.24 6.25
N LEU A 48 6.93 3.70 7.36
CA LEU A 48 6.14 3.11 8.46
C LEU A 48 5.90 4.08 9.63
N TRP A 49 6.39 5.32 9.56
CA TRP A 49 6.28 6.36 10.59
C TRP A 49 5.34 7.47 10.12
#